data_AF-A0A3B8VXX5-F1
#
_entry.id   AF-A0A3B8VXX5-F1
#
_cell.length_a   1.000
_cell.length_b   1.000
_cell.length_c   1.000
_cell.angle_alpha   90.00
_cell.angle_beta   90.00
_cell.angle_gamma   90.00
#
_symmetry.space_group_name_H-M   'P 1'
#
loop_
_entity.id
_entity.type
_entity.pdbx_description
1 polymer ?
#
loop_
_entity_poly.entity_id
_entity_poly.type
_entity_poly.pdbx_seq_one_letter_code
_entity_poly.pdbx_strand_id
1 'polypeptide(L)'
;MKKINEIFYSLQGEGYYTGVPSVFIRFSGCNLKCSFCDTQHDTGSVMSDEQIIEQINAYPANQVVLTGGEPSLWIDQDFIDKLHKAGKYICIETNGTTKLPEKIDWITCSPKEGGKVCLTRIDELKLVFTGTDPSVWLQTPATHYFLQPCSGQNTEEVITYILEHPQWRLSLQTHKLIHIQ
;
A
#
# COMPACT_ATOMS: atom_id res chain seq x y z
N MET A 1 0.43 8.06 -19.73
CA MET A 1 1.68 8.51 -19.09
C MET A 1 1.45 8.65 -17.60
N LYS A 2 2.40 8.22 -16.77
CA LYS A 2 2.30 8.16 -15.31
C LYS A 2 3.57 8.78 -14.71
N LYS A 3 3.45 9.54 -13.61
CA LYS A 3 4.61 10.12 -12.93
C LYS A 3 5.09 9.12 -11.86
N ILE A 4 6.24 8.53 -12.12
CA ILE A 4 6.83 7.47 -11.31
C ILE A 4 7.99 8.07 -10.50
N ASN A 5 7.91 7.94 -9.18
CA ASN A 5 8.99 8.32 -8.28
C ASN A 5 10.13 7.30 -8.40
N GLU A 6 9.82 6.01 -8.31
CA GLU A 6 10.78 4.91 -8.45
C GLU A 6 10.09 3.57 -8.78
N ILE A 7 10.86 2.65 -9.38
CA ILE A 7 10.51 1.24 -9.52
C ILE A 7 11.67 0.41 -8.99
N PHE A 8 11.42 -0.48 -8.05
CA PHE A 8 12.45 -1.31 -7.43
C PHE A 8 11.93 -2.70 -7.07
N TYR A 9 12.84 -3.64 -6.87
CA TYR A 9 12.54 -5.03 -6.55
C TYR A 9 13.04 -5.37 -5.14
N SER A 10 12.14 -5.83 -4.28
CA SER A 10 12.44 -6.13 -2.88
C SER A 10 11.43 -7.14 -2.31
N LEU A 11 11.33 -7.25 -0.98
CA LEU A 11 10.29 -8.00 -0.29
C LEU A 11 9.20 -7.03 0.20
N GLN A 12 7.93 -7.44 0.12
CA GLN A 12 6.86 -6.74 0.82
C GLN A 12 7.17 -6.73 2.32
N GLY A 13 7.27 -5.54 2.89
CA GLY A 13 7.72 -5.36 4.26
C GLY A 13 6.58 -5.26 5.27
N GLU A 14 5.33 -5.16 4.81
CA GLU A 14 4.16 -4.85 5.65
C GLU A 14 2.97 -5.76 5.30
N GLY A 15 2.03 -5.87 6.25
CA GLY A 15 0.72 -6.46 6.00
C GLY A 15 0.74 -7.97 5.75
N TYR A 16 -0.31 -8.46 5.08
CA TYR A 16 -0.55 -9.88 4.85
C TYR A 16 0.56 -10.55 4.04
N TYR A 17 1.14 -9.83 3.08
CA TYR A 17 2.17 -10.33 2.17
C TYR A 17 3.61 -10.07 2.65
N THR A 18 3.80 -9.76 3.94
CA THR A 18 5.15 -9.57 4.50
C THR A 18 6.09 -10.74 4.13
N GLY A 19 7.23 -10.44 3.53
CA GLY A 19 8.24 -11.39 3.06
C GLY A 19 8.12 -11.84 1.60
N VAL A 20 7.06 -11.45 0.88
CA VAL A 20 6.86 -11.87 -0.52
C VAL A 20 7.67 -11.02 -1.50
N PRO A 21 8.48 -11.61 -2.40
CA PRO A 21 9.20 -10.87 -3.44
C PRO A 21 8.25 -10.10 -4.35
N SER A 22 8.49 -8.80 -4.49
CA SER A 22 7.58 -7.87 -5.15
C SER A 22 8.33 -6.79 -5.90
N VAL A 23 7.83 -6.41 -7.08
CA VAL A 23 8.27 -5.18 -7.74
C VAL A 23 7.37 -4.03 -7.31
N PHE A 24 7.94 -3.02 -6.69
CA PHE A 24 7.21 -1.84 -6.26
C PHE A 24 7.21 -0.80 -7.37
N ILE A 25 6.02 -0.27 -7.66
CA ILE A 25 5.83 0.87 -8.56
C ILE A 25 5.37 2.02 -7.69
N ARG A 26 6.30 2.90 -7.32
CA ARG A 26 6.02 4.06 -6.47
C ARG A 26 5.67 5.27 -7.35
N PHE A 27 4.42 5.70 -7.36
CA PHE A 27 3.99 6.89 -8.07
C PHE A 27 4.36 8.17 -7.30
N SER A 28 4.36 9.30 -7.99
CA SER A 28 4.60 10.62 -7.40
C SER A 28 3.28 11.30 -7.03
N GLY A 29 3.28 12.20 -6.04
CA GLY A 29 2.12 12.99 -5.63
C GLY A 29 1.11 12.21 -4.77
N CYS A 30 0.53 12.91 -3.80
CA CYS A 30 -0.53 12.42 -2.92
C CYS A 30 -1.62 13.49 -2.80
N ASN A 31 -2.87 13.08 -2.68
CA ASN A 31 -3.99 13.99 -2.42
C ASN A 31 -4.15 14.33 -0.93
N LEU A 32 -3.32 13.74 -0.05
CA LEU A 32 -3.27 14.02 1.38
C LEU A 32 -1.90 14.57 1.81
N LYS A 33 -1.85 15.24 2.96
CA LYS A 33 -0.62 15.77 3.59
C LYS A 33 -0.52 15.29 5.03
N CYS A 34 -0.25 14.00 5.22
CA CYS A 34 -0.14 13.40 6.55
C CYS A 34 1.15 13.87 7.25
N SER A 35 1.05 14.29 8.52
CA SER A 35 2.21 14.74 9.31
C SER A 35 3.24 13.65 9.59
N PHE A 36 2.83 12.39 9.52
CA PHE A 36 3.64 11.20 9.77
C PHE A 36 4.12 10.50 8.49
N CYS A 37 3.91 11.11 7.31
CA CYS A 37 4.34 10.52 6.05
C CYS A 37 5.87 10.40 6.01
N ASP A 38 6.38 9.18 5.81
CA ASP A 38 7.81 8.86 5.78
C ASP A 38 8.42 8.89 4.37
N THR A 39 7.59 9.07 3.34
CA THR A 39 8.00 9.02 1.94
C THR A 39 7.88 10.41 1.27
N GLN A 40 8.90 10.82 0.50
CA GLN A 40 8.84 12.02 -0.35
C GLN A 40 8.20 11.70 -1.71
N HIS A 41 7.19 12.47 -2.11
CA HIS A 41 6.39 12.16 -3.31
C HIS A 41 6.49 13.21 -4.42
N ASP A 42 7.31 14.27 -4.27
CA ASP A 42 7.26 15.43 -5.17
C ASP A 42 8.08 15.23 -6.46
N THR A 43 9.08 14.37 -6.42
CA THR A 43 9.98 14.03 -7.53
C THR A 43 9.46 12.83 -8.33
N GLY A 44 9.89 12.69 -9.58
CA GLY A 44 9.62 11.52 -10.42
C GLY A 44 9.73 11.79 -11.92
N SER A 45 9.91 10.73 -12.70
CA SER A 45 9.96 10.74 -14.16
C SER A 45 8.61 10.33 -14.76
N VAL A 46 8.28 10.91 -15.92
CA VAL A 46 7.06 10.55 -16.65
C VAL A 46 7.34 9.32 -17.52
N MET A 47 6.58 8.25 -17.31
CA MET A 47 6.74 6.98 -18.03
C MET A 47 5.44 6.57 -18.74
N SER A 48 5.54 5.88 -19.87
CA SER A 48 4.42 5.18 -20.49
C SER A 48 4.15 3.84 -19.80
N ASP A 49 2.98 3.24 -20.06
CA ASP A 49 2.66 1.93 -19.50
C ASP A 49 3.64 0.86 -19.99
N GLU A 50 4.03 0.95 -21.26
CA GLU A 50 4.97 0.02 -21.90
C GLU A 50 6.34 0.09 -21.25
N GLN A 51 6.83 1.30 -20.94
CA GLN A 51 8.10 1.49 -20.22
C GLN A 51 8.04 0.91 -18.80
N ILE A 52 6.92 1.09 -18.11
CA ILE A 52 6.73 0.53 -16.76
C ILE A 52 6.73 -1.00 -16.84
N ILE A 53 5.97 -1.57 -17.77
CA ILE A 53 5.85 -3.03 -17.97
C ILE A 53 7.19 -3.65 -18.35
N GLU A 54 7.97 -2.99 -19.21
CA GLU A 54 9.33 -3.43 -19.55
C GLU A 54 10.22 -3.51 -18.31
N GLN A 55 10.21 -2.48 -17.45
CA GLN A 55 11.03 -2.46 -16.23
C GLN A 55 10.62 -3.53 -15.22
N ILE A 56 9.33 -3.70 -14.95
CA ILE A 56 8.87 -4.71 -13.97
C ILE A 56 9.06 -6.16 -14.47
N ASN A 57 9.16 -6.37 -15.78
CA ASN A 57 9.43 -7.67 -16.38
C ASN A 57 10.92 -8.05 -16.35
N ALA A 58 11.81 -7.11 -16.05
CA ALA A 58 13.22 -7.41 -15.81
C ALA A 58 13.45 -8.19 -14.50
N TYR A 59 12.47 -8.21 -13.60
CA TYR A 59 12.54 -8.89 -12.32
C TYR A 59 11.72 -10.20 -12.32
N PRO A 60 12.15 -11.22 -11.56
CA PRO A 60 11.51 -12.54 -11.56
C PRO A 60 10.18 -12.59 -10.79
N ALA A 61 9.83 -11.56 -10.03
CA ALA A 61 8.59 -11.55 -9.26
C ALA A 61 7.35 -11.36 -10.14
N ASN A 62 6.34 -12.18 -9.84
CA ASN A 62 5.01 -12.04 -10.42
C ASN A 62 4.20 -10.96 -9.68
N GLN A 63 4.45 -10.73 -8.39
CA GLN A 63 3.74 -9.71 -7.63
C GLN A 63 4.27 -8.32 -7.94
N VAL A 64 3.37 -7.39 -8.20
CA VAL A 64 3.65 -5.95 -8.26
C VAL A 64 2.86 -5.23 -7.18
N VAL A 65 3.47 -4.24 -6.54
CA VAL A 65 2.84 -3.40 -5.53
C VAL A 65 2.76 -1.97 -6.05
N LEU A 66 1.55 -1.52 -6.35
CA LEU A 66 1.24 -0.16 -6.74
C LEU A 66 1.15 0.71 -5.47
N THR A 67 1.99 1.73 -5.34
CA THR A 67 2.10 2.54 -4.11
C THR A 67 2.57 3.97 -4.40
N GLY A 68 2.66 4.84 -3.38
CA GLY A 68 3.31 6.16 -3.41
C GLY A 68 2.64 7.24 -4.26
N GLY A 69 2.77 8.52 -3.93
CA GLY A 69 1.93 9.00 -2.83
C GLY A 69 0.58 8.28 -2.89
N GLU A 70 -0.43 8.81 -3.55
CA GLU A 70 -1.66 8.05 -3.77
C GLU A 70 -1.67 7.42 -5.19
N PRO A 71 -1.51 6.08 -5.33
CA PRO A 71 -1.39 5.44 -6.64
C PRO A 71 -2.67 5.56 -7.49
N SER A 72 -3.84 5.64 -6.86
CA SER A 72 -5.12 5.75 -7.57
C SER A 72 -5.23 7.01 -8.44
N LEU A 73 -4.40 8.03 -8.20
CA LEU A 73 -4.36 9.25 -9.01
C LEU A 73 -3.78 9.02 -10.41
N TRP A 74 -3.09 7.90 -10.63
CA TRP A 74 -2.31 7.63 -11.84
C TRP A 74 -2.74 6.38 -12.60
N ILE A 75 -3.47 5.48 -11.97
CA ILE A 75 -3.84 4.20 -12.55
C ILE A 75 -5.26 4.23 -13.12
N ASP A 76 -5.45 3.48 -14.20
CA ASP A 76 -6.71 3.32 -14.92
C ASP A 76 -6.90 1.84 -15.30
N GLN A 77 -8.07 1.50 -15.84
CA GLN A 77 -8.40 0.12 -16.20
C GLN A 77 -7.46 -0.46 -17.25
N ASP A 78 -7.05 0.34 -18.24
CA ASP A 78 -6.13 -0.10 -19.31
C ASP A 78 -4.78 -0.54 -18.72
N PHE A 79 -4.24 0.21 -17.76
CA PHE A 79 -3.00 -0.18 -17.09
C PHE A 79 -3.12 -1.47 -16.29
N ILE A 80 -4.23 -1.65 -15.55
CA ILE A 80 -4.48 -2.90 -14.81
C ILE A 80 -4.56 -4.09 -15.76
N ASP A 81 -5.32 -3.96 -16.86
CA ASP A 81 -5.45 -5.03 -17.85
C ASP A 81 -4.09 -5.37 -18.51
N LYS A 82 -3.23 -4.36 -18.77
CA LYS A 82 -1.88 -4.59 -19.29
C LYS A 82 -0.96 -5.29 -18.28
N LEU A 83 -1.04 -4.97 -16.99
CA LEU A 83 -0.28 -5.65 -15.94
C LEU A 83 -0.67 -7.12 -15.85
N HIS A 84 -1.97 -7.43 -15.88
CA HIS A 84 -2.44 -8.82 -15.92
C HIS A 84 -2.01 -9.54 -17.19
N LYS A 85 -2.05 -8.87 -18.36
CA LYS A 85 -1.55 -9.44 -19.62
C LYS A 85 -0.05 -9.75 -19.55
N ALA A 86 0.71 -9.00 -18.76
CA ALA A 86 2.12 -9.27 -18.47
C ALA A 86 2.32 -10.37 -17.39
N GLY A 87 1.26 -11.02 -16.93
CA GLY A 87 1.31 -12.12 -15.97
C GLY A 87 1.51 -11.67 -14.52
N LYS A 88 1.25 -10.40 -14.20
CA LYS A 88 1.47 -9.86 -12.85
C LYS A 88 0.26 -10.08 -11.94
N TYR A 89 0.52 -10.33 -10.66
CA TYR A 89 -0.44 -10.28 -9.56
C TYR A 89 -0.37 -8.88 -8.92
N ILE A 90 -1.49 -8.16 -8.89
CA ILE A 90 -1.51 -6.72 -8.61
C ILE A 90 -1.99 -6.47 -7.19
N CYS A 91 -1.08 -5.99 -6.35
CA CYS A 91 -1.39 -5.42 -5.03
C CYS A 91 -1.39 -3.89 -5.12
N ILE A 92 -2.27 -3.23 -4.37
CA ILE A 92 -2.26 -1.78 -4.22
C ILE A 92 -2.25 -1.38 -2.75
N GLU A 93 -1.46 -0.35 -2.43
CA GLU A 93 -1.42 0.34 -1.13
C GLU A 93 -2.02 1.73 -1.32
N THR A 94 -3.24 1.95 -0.84
CA THR A 94 -4.00 3.20 -1.04
C THR A 94 -4.50 3.80 0.27
N ASN A 95 -4.69 5.13 0.29
CA ASN A 95 -5.40 5.82 1.37
C ASN A 95 -6.93 5.66 1.30
N GLY A 96 -7.44 5.08 0.21
CA GLY A 96 -8.85 4.72 0.03
C GLY A 96 -9.79 5.87 -0.31
N THR A 97 -9.29 7.08 -0.54
CA THR A 97 -10.13 8.28 -0.77
C THR A 97 -10.75 8.38 -2.17
N THR A 98 -10.42 7.45 -3.05
CA THR A 98 -10.79 7.46 -4.47
C THR A 98 -11.23 6.06 -4.90
N LYS A 99 -11.97 5.98 -6.01
CA LYS A 99 -12.36 4.69 -6.59
C LYS A 99 -11.16 4.07 -7.29
N LEU A 100 -11.07 2.75 -7.23
CA LEU A 100 -10.05 1.97 -7.93
C LEU A 100 -10.64 1.35 -9.20
N PRO A 101 -9.80 1.10 -10.22
CA PRO A 101 -10.16 0.21 -11.31
C PRO A 101 -10.54 -1.19 -10.81
N GLU A 102 -11.28 -1.94 -11.62
CA GLU A 102 -11.67 -3.30 -11.30
C GLU A 102 -10.48 -4.27 -11.44
N LYS A 103 -10.63 -5.47 -10.87
CA LYS A 103 -9.70 -6.61 -11.00
C LYS A 103 -8.33 -6.44 -10.34
N ILE A 104 -8.05 -5.38 -9.60
CA ILE A 104 -6.89 -5.40 -8.69
C ILE A 104 -7.02 -6.63 -7.78
N ASP A 105 -5.95 -7.41 -7.65
CA ASP A 105 -6.00 -8.72 -7.00
C ASP A 105 -5.98 -8.60 -5.47
N TRP A 106 -5.28 -7.60 -4.93
CA TRP A 106 -5.25 -7.31 -3.50
C TRP A 106 -5.28 -5.82 -3.20
N ILE A 107 -6.24 -5.39 -2.37
CA ILE A 107 -6.42 -4.00 -1.96
C ILE A 107 -6.07 -3.84 -0.49
N THR A 108 -4.92 -3.21 -0.23
CA THR A 108 -4.55 -2.72 1.09
C THR A 108 -4.98 -1.26 1.22
N CYS A 109 -5.96 -1.01 2.09
CA CYS A 109 -6.41 0.32 2.44
C CYS A 109 -5.81 0.72 3.78
N SER A 110 -5.02 1.80 3.78
CA SER A 110 -4.58 2.46 4.99
C SER A 110 -5.32 3.79 5.13
N PRO A 111 -6.52 3.79 5.74
CA PRO A 111 -7.29 5.00 5.88
C PRO A 111 -6.54 6.03 6.75
N LYS A 112 -6.84 7.30 6.54
CA LYS A 112 -6.23 8.42 7.25
C LYS A 112 -7.33 9.22 7.94
N GLU A 113 -7.03 9.79 9.10
CA GLU A 113 -7.99 10.58 9.87
C GLU A 113 -8.57 11.72 9.01
N GLY A 114 -9.89 11.90 9.09
CA GLY A 114 -10.64 12.85 8.25
C GLY A 114 -10.84 12.41 6.78
N GLY A 115 -10.22 11.31 6.35
CA GLY A 115 -10.41 10.73 5.02
C GLY A 115 -11.67 9.87 4.93
N LYS A 116 -12.48 10.09 3.89
CA LYS A 116 -13.62 9.21 3.58
C LYS A 116 -13.15 8.05 2.70
N VAL A 117 -13.34 6.82 3.16
CA VAL A 117 -13.10 5.62 2.35
C VAL A 117 -14.19 5.48 1.29
N CYS A 118 -13.77 5.41 0.03
CA CYS A 118 -14.62 5.32 -1.16
C CYS A 118 -14.56 3.94 -1.84
N LEU A 119 -13.91 2.98 -1.20
CA LEU A 119 -13.68 1.64 -1.73
C LEU A 119 -14.90 0.74 -1.48
N THR A 120 -15.20 -0.13 -2.45
CA THR A 120 -16.27 -1.14 -2.35
C THR A 120 -15.75 -2.50 -1.88
N ARG A 121 -14.44 -2.72 -1.96
CA ARG A 121 -13.75 -3.93 -1.51
C ARG A 121 -12.41 -3.55 -0.89
N ILE A 122 -12.10 -4.15 0.26
CA ILE A 122 -10.81 -4.02 0.95
C ILE A 122 -10.43 -5.42 1.40
N ASP A 123 -9.27 -5.89 0.95
CA ASP A 123 -8.76 -7.20 1.34
C ASP A 123 -7.99 -7.06 2.67
N GLU A 124 -7.28 -5.94 2.83
CA GLU A 124 -6.50 -5.62 4.02
C GLU A 124 -6.75 -4.17 4.47
N LEU A 125 -7.29 -3.97 5.67
CA LEU A 125 -7.28 -2.66 6.32
C LEU A 125 -6.06 -2.58 7.23
N LYS A 126 -5.07 -1.76 6.85
CA LYS A 126 -3.81 -1.59 7.58
C LYS A 126 -3.70 -0.20 8.17
N LEU A 127 -4.07 -0.05 9.44
CA LEU A 127 -4.09 1.23 10.12
C LEU A 127 -2.73 1.53 10.76
N VAL A 128 -2.17 2.70 10.47
CA VAL A 128 -1.02 3.22 11.23
C VAL A 128 -1.53 3.76 12.56
N PHE A 129 -1.01 3.23 13.66
CA PHE A 129 -1.41 3.66 15.00
C PHE A 129 -0.73 4.98 15.35
N THR A 130 -1.53 6.03 15.53
CA THR A 130 -1.08 7.38 15.89
C THR A 130 -1.64 7.84 17.24
N GLY A 131 -2.11 6.90 18.08
CA GLY A 131 -2.75 7.17 19.38
C GLY A 131 -4.26 7.45 19.31
N THR A 132 -4.85 7.48 18.13
CA THR A 132 -6.31 7.52 17.94
C THR A 132 -6.89 6.11 18.06
N ASP A 133 -8.13 5.99 18.58
CA ASP A 133 -8.77 4.69 18.77
C ASP A 133 -9.00 3.96 17.43
N PRO A 134 -8.34 2.81 17.19
CA PRO A 134 -8.50 2.02 15.97
C PRO A 134 -9.91 1.47 15.76
N SER A 135 -10.69 1.30 16.84
CA SER A 135 -11.99 0.62 16.80
C SER A 135 -12.97 1.26 15.82
N VAL A 136 -12.84 2.57 15.58
CA VAL A 136 -13.62 3.34 14.60
C VAL A 136 -13.43 2.85 13.16
N TRP A 137 -12.41 2.05 12.87
CA TRP A 137 -12.19 1.52 11.52
C TRP A 137 -12.77 0.11 11.33
N LEU A 138 -13.23 -0.55 12.39
CA LEU A 138 -13.86 -1.87 12.30
C LEU A 138 -15.21 -1.85 11.55
N GLN A 139 -15.86 -0.69 11.51
CA GLN A 139 -17.06 -0.48 10.68
C GLN A 139 -16.77 -0.44 9.18
N THR A 140 -15.51 -0.32 8.78
CA THR A 140 -15.09 -0.41 7.38
C THR A 140 -14.85 -1.89 7.06
N PRO A 141 -15.67 -2.52 6.20
CA PRO A 141 -15.55 -3.94 5.93
C PRO A 141 -14.24 -4.26 5.23
N ALA A 142 -13.47 -5.19 5.79
CA ALA A 142 -12.25 -5.73 5.21
C ALA A 142 -12.09 -7.21 5.58
N THR A 143 -11.35 -7.98 4.77
CA THR A 143 -11.07 -9.39 5.05
C THR A 143 -10.08 -9.54 6.22
N HIS A 144 -9.08 -8.66 6.29
CA HIS A 144 -8.08 -8.64 7.36
C HIS A 144 -7.91 -7.24 7.94
N TYR A 145 -7.68 -7.18 9.25
CA TYR A 145 -7.44 -5.94 9.99
C TYR A 145 -6.04 -5.99 10.60
N PHE A 146 -5.20 -5.04 10.22
CA PHE A 146 -3.84 -4.91 10.73
C PHE A 146 -3.63 -3.55 11.41
N LEU A 147 -2.96 -3.57 12.54
CA LEU A 147 -2.51 -2.38 13.24
C LEU A 147 -0.99 -2.30 13.13
N GLN A 148 -0.50 -1.17 12.66
CA GLN A 148 0.90 -0.92 12.34
C GLN A 148 1.47 0.16 13.24
N PRO A 149 2.59 -0.09 13.95
CA PRO A 149 3.30 0.97 14.66
C PRO A 149 3.77 2.08 13.70
N CYS A 150 3.68 3.33 14.13
CA CYS A 150 4.15 4.48 13.36
C CYS A 150 5.68 4.47 13.31
N SER A 151 6.26 4.07 12.17
CA SER A 151 7.72 3.94 12.00
C SER A 151 8.42 3.10 13.06
N GLY A 152 7.70 2.11 13.62
CA GLY A 152 8.22 1.24 14.69
C GLY A 152 8.30 1.88 16.08
N GLN A 153 7.93 3.16 16.25
CA GLN A 153 8.18 3.92 17.48
C GLN A 153 7.28 3.52 18.64
N ASN A 154 6.03 3.11 18.38
CA ASN A 154 5.01 2.79 19.38
C ASN A 154 4.61 1.30 19.35
N THR A 155 5.60 0.42 19.12
CA THR A 155 5.36 -1.01 18.94
C THR A 155 4.74 -1.67 20.18
N GLU A 156 5.20 -1.32 21.38
CA GLU A 156 4.66 -1.88 22.64
C GLU A 156 3.19 -1.51 22.88
N GLU A 157 2.82 -0.26 22.58
CA GLU A 157 1.44 0.22 22.67
C GLU A 157 0.52 -0.53 21.70
N VAL A 158 0.97 -0.71 20.46
CA VAL A 158 0.23 -1.46 19.44
C VAL A 158 0.04 -2.92 19.86
N ILE A 159 1.08 -3.57 20.39
CA ILE A 159 0.98 -4.95 20.89
C ILE A 159 -0.03 -5.03 22.02
N THR A 160 0.05 -4.13 22.99
CA THR A 160 -0.87 -4.07 24.14
C THR A 160 -2.31 -3.96 23.65
N TYR A 161 -2.58 -3.02 22.74
CA TYR A 161 -3.91 -2.84 22.15
C TYR A 161 -4.40 -4.10 21.43
N ILE A 162 -3.58 -4.72 20.59
CA ILE A 162 -3.97 -5.92 19.83
C ILE A 162 -4.30 -7.09 20.77
N LEU A 163 -3.56 -7.26 21.87
CA LEU A 163 -3.81 -8.33 22.84
C LEU A 163 -5.18 -8.16 23.55
N GLU A 164 -5.67 -6.93 23.69
CA GLU A 164 -7.02 -6.62 24.18
C GLU A 164 -8.10 -6.72 23.07
N HIS A 165 -7.68 -6.65 21.80
CA HIS A 165 -8.53 -6.50 20.63
C HIS A 165 -8.12 -7.45 19.48
N PRO A 166 -8.31 -8.76 19.63
CA PRO A 166 -7.71 -9.79 18.76
C PRO A 166 -8.28 -9.87 17.34
N GLN A 167 -9.26 -9.04 17.00
CA GLN A 167 -9.66 -8.81 15.60
C GLN A 167 -8.52 -8.18 14.78
N TRP A 168 -7.63 -7.43 15.44
CA TRP A 168 -6.45 -6.84 14.81
C TRP A 168 -5.28 -7.81 14.80
N ARG A 169 -4.41 -7.67 13.80
CA ARG A 169 -3.12 -8.36 13.68
C ARG A 169 -2.01 -7.33 13.62
N LEU A 170 -0.83 -7.67 14.14
CA LEU A 170 0.32 -6.77 14.07
C LEU A 170 0.87 -6.74 12.64
N SER A 171 1.03 -5.54 12.07
CA SER A 171 1.83 -5.31 10.87
C SER A 171 3.08 -4.54 11.25
N LEU A 172 4.25 -5.20 11.16
CA LEU A 172 5.53 -4.53 11.34
C LEU A 172 6.03 -4.01 10.00
N GLN A 173 6.82 -2.93 10.03
CA GLN A 173 7.59 -2.47 8.87
C GLN A 173 8.91 -3.24 8.80
N THR A 174 8.83 -4.53 8.45
CA THR A 174 9.97 -5.46 8.55
C THR A 174 11.15 -5.06 7.68
N HIS A 175 10.90 -4.42 6.53
CA HIS A 175 11.93 -3.84 5.66
C HIS A 175 12.86 -2.86 6.40
N LYS A 176 12.33 -2.07 7.36
CA LYS A 176 13.13 -1.18 8.23
C LYS A 176 14.02 -1.96 9.21
N LEU A 177 13.56 -3.14 9.66
CA LEU A 177 14.29 -4.01 10.60
C LEU A 177 15.43 -4.79 9.93
N ILE A 178 15.24 -5.21 8.69
CA ILE A 178 16.22 -5.99 7.93
C ILE A 178 17.02 -5.15 6.91
N HIS A 179 16.82 -3.83 6.93
CA HIS A 179 17.57 -2.84 6.15
C HIS A 179 17.51 -3.09 4.63
N ILE A 180 16.32 -3.38 4.11
CA ILE A 180 16.03 -3.43 2.68
C ILE A 180 15.04 -2.33 2.30
N GLN A 181 15.01 -2.02 1.00
CA GLN A 181 14.08 -1.03 0.43
C GLN A 181 12.65 -1.54 0.42
#